data_AF-A0A538BXF2-F1
#
_entry.id   AF-A0A538BXF2-F1
#
_cell.length_a   1.000
_cell.length_b   1.000
_cell.length_c   1.000
_cell.angle_alpha   90.00
_cell.angle_beta   90.00
_cell.angle_gamma   90.00
#
_symmetry.space_group_name_H-M   'P 1'
#
loop_
_entity.id
_entity.type
_entity.pdbx_description
1 polymer ?
#
loop_
_entity_poly.entity_id
_entity_poly.type
_entity_poly.pdbx_seq_one_letter_code
_entity_poly.pdbx_strand_id
1 'polypeptide(L)'
;MIAIAVVAAIGVALSALSGFYVDLLWFHEVHFTDVFWKVFWSRILLGFLFGLIFFVLLAATLWTVRRLTPRFRPFSPEQELIERYRVAIDPYARYAIPIFAAIIALFVGVRASAQWQSFLMWRSSAGIGFGAAHVDPVFHRDPAFYMFQLPFLKYVQGWLFSALVWVTVIAALAHYLTGGIRLQTAGEKVTPQVKVHLSVLLGLILLVKAWGYFLG
;
A
#
# COMPACT_ATOMS: atom_id res chain seq x y z
N MET A 1 26.76 7.19 -15.42
CA MET A 1 25.49 7.06 -14.65
C MET A 1 25.60 6.09 -13.47
N ILE A 2 26.11 4.86 -13.66
CA ILE A 2 26.23 3.86 -12.56
C ILE A 2 27.14 4.36 -11.41
N ALA A 3 28.31 4.93 -11.70
CA ALA A 3 29.21 5.46 -10.68
C ALA A 3 28.57 6.58 -9.81
N ILE A 4 27.77 7.46 -10.43
CA ILE A 4 27.04 8.53 -9.73
C ILE A 4 25.96 7.93 -8.82
N ALA A 5 25.22 6.93 -9.30
CA ALA A 5 24.20 6.24 -8.49
C ALA A 5 24.82 5.49 -7.30
N VAL A 6 25.98 4.85 -7.50
CA VAL A 6 26.72 4.17 -6.42
C VAL A 6 27.22 5.17 -5.38
N VAL A 7 27.84 6.28 -5.80
CA VAL A 7 28.31 7.33 -4.89
C VAL A 7 27.14 7.94 -4.11
N ALA A 8 26.02 8.22 -4.78
CA ALA A 8 24.82 8.73 -4.13
C ALA A 8 24.26 7.73 -3.10
N ALA A 9 24.20 6.44 -3.45
CA ALA A 9 23.74 5.39 -2.53
C ALA A 9 24.64 5.27 -1.29
N ILE A 10 25.96 5.34 -1.47
CA ILE A 10 26.92 5.33 -0.36
C ILE A 10 26.73 6.57 0.52
N GLY A 11 26.58 7.77 -0.06
CA GLY A 11 26.37 9.00 0.70
C GLY A 11 25.09 8.98 1.53
N VAL A 12 24.00 8.43 0.97
CA VAL A 12 22.73 8.21 1.69
C VAL A 12 22.91 7.18 2.80
N ALA A 13 23.60 6.06 2.53
CA ALA A 13 23.85 5.03 3.52
C ALA A 13 24.70 5.54 4.70
N LEU A 14 25.77 6.29 4.42
CA LEU A 14 26.62 6.88 5.46
C LEU A 14 25.86 7.90 6.30
N SER A 15 25.06 8.76 5.67
CA SER A 15 24.21 9.73 6.40
C SER A 15 23.20 9.03 7.31
N ALA A 16 22.55 7.97 6.81
CA ALA A 16 21.59 7.18 7.58
C ALA A 16 22.25 6.43 8.75
N LEU A 17 23.41 5.80 8.52
CA LEU A 17 24.15 5.08 9.55
C LEU A 17 24.72 6.01 10.63
N SER A 18 25.18 7.20 10.23
CA SER A 18 25.64 8.23 11.16
C SER A 18 24.50 8.67 12.09
N GLY A 19 23.34 9.02 11.53
CA GLY A 19 22.16 9.39 12.32
C GLY A 19 21.73 8.26 13.27
N PHE A 20 21.66 7.02 12.76
CA PHE A 20 21.31 5.86 13.57
C PHE A 20 22.28 5.64 14.75
N TYR A 21 23.59 5.73 14.50
CA TYR A 21 24.61 5.53 15.52
C TYR A 21 24.60 6.63 16.58
N VAL A 22 24.46 7.89 16.16
CA VAL A 22 24.35 9.04 17.06
C VAL A 22 23.11 8.91 17.94
N ASP A 23 21.95 8.57 17.37
CA ASP A 23 20.72 8.36 18.13
C ASP A 23 20.89 7.21 19.13
N LEU A 24 21.47 6.08 18.71
CA LEU A 24 21.70 4.93 19.60
C LEU A 24 22.59 5.29 20.79
N LEU A 25 23.69 6.00 20.55
CA LEU A 25 24.57 6.50 21.62
C LEU A 25 23.82 7.44 22.54
N TRP A 26 23.06 8.39 22.00
CA TRP A 26 22.28 9.33 22.81
C TRP A 26 21.29 8.59 23.73
N PHE A 27 20.51 7.65 23.19
CA PHE A 27 19.56 6.85 23.97
C PHE A 27 20.23 5.97 25.02
N HIS A 28 21.47 5.52 24.75
CA HIS A 28 22.28 4.82 25.73
C HIS A 28 22.71 5.73 26.90
N GLU A 29 23.20 6.95 26.61
CA GLU A 29 23.61 7.93 27.63
C GLU A 29 22.46 8.35 28.55
N VAL A 30 21.23 8.46 28.03
CA VAL A 30 20.05 8.82 28.83
C VAL A 30 19.34 7.60 29.46
N HIS A 31 19.94 6.42 29.40
CA HIS A 31 19.38 5.15 29.92
C HIS A 31 17.99 4.77 29.34
N PHE A 32 17.69 5.18 28.11
CA PHE A 32 16.44 4.88 27.40
C PHE A 32 16.64 3.96 26.18
N THR A 33 17.67 3.12 26.18
CA THR A 33 17.95 2.18 25.07
C THR A 33 16.76 1.28 24.71
N ASP A 34 15.93 0.90 25.69
CA ASP A 34 14.71 0.12 25.43
C ASP A 34 13.68 0.89 24.59
N VAL A 35 13.59 2.21 24.75
CA VAL A 35 12.69 3.07 23.97
C VAL A 35 13.17 3.13 22.53
N PHE A 36 14.48 3.27 22.32
CA PHE A 36 15.07 3.23 20.98
C PHE A 36 14.70 1.95 20.22
N TRP A 37 14.90 0.79 20.84
CA TRP A 37 14.56 -0.49 20.22
C TRP A 37 13.06 -0.67 20.00
N LYS A 38 12.21 -0.21 20.93
CA LYS A 38 10.75 -0.23 20.73
C LYS A 38 10.33 0.61 19.52
N VAL A 39 10.88 1.81 19.36
CA VAL A 39 10.59 2.67 18.20
C VAL A 39 11.12 2.04 16.91
N PHE A 40 12.36 1.57 16.92
CA PHE A 40 13.01 0.94 15.77
C PHE A 40 12.22 -0.27 15.25
N TRP A 41 11.89 -1.22 16.13
CA TRP A 41 11.14 -2.41 15.76
C TRP A 41 9.70 -2.08 15.34
N SER A 42 9.08 -1.06 15.93
CA SER A 42 7.75 -0.59 15.48
C SER A 42 7.79 -0.04 14.06
N ARG A 43 8.82 0.75 13.71
CA ARG A 43 9.02 1.26 12.35
C ARG A 43 9.21 0.13 11.34
N ILE A 44 10.06 -0.86 11.67
CA ILE A 44 10.28 -2.04 10.83
C ILE A 44 8.99 -2.84 10.67
N LEU A 45 8.30 -3.14 11.77
CA LEU A 45 7.06 -3.91 11.77
C LEU A 45 6.01 -3.25 10.87
N LEU A 46 5.76 -1.95 11.04
CA LEU A 46 4.79 -1.23 10.22
C LEU A 46 5.21 -1.19 8.75
N GLY A 47 6.47 -0.86 8.47
CA GLY A 47 6.95 -0.79 7.10
C GLY A 47 6.85 -2.13 6.38
N PHE A 48 7.27 -3.21 7.04
CA PHE A 48 7.18 -4.56 6.51
C PHE A 48 5.74 -5.03 6.36
N LEU A 49 4.90 -4.87 7.39
CA LEU A 49 3.51 -5.35 7.38
C LEU A 49 2.68 -4.66 6.28
N PHE A 50 2.65 -3.34 6.28
CA PHE A 50 1.87 -2.59 5.29
C PHE A 50 2.47 -2.74 3.89
N GLY A 51 3.80 -2.70 3.75
CA GLY A 51 4.47 -2.97 2.48
C GLY A 51 4.13 -4.35 1.93
N LEU A 52 4.20 -5.39 2.75
CA LEU A 52 3.90 -6.77 2.36
C LEU A 52 2.43 -6.93 1.94
N ILE A 53 1.48 -6.35 2.69
CA ILE A 53 0.06 -6.39 2.33
C ILE A 53 -0.14 -5.72 0.97
N PHE A 54 0.44 -4.54 0.74
CA PHE A 54 0.34 -3.86 -0.56
C PHE A 54 0.98 -4.66 -1.69
N PHE A 55 2.16 -5.24 -1.45
CA PHE A 55 2.85 -6.11 -2.40
C PHE A 55 1.94 -7.26 -2.83
N VAL A 56 1.34 -7.99 -1.88
CA VAL A 56 0.45 -9.10 -2.16
C VAL A 56 -0.77 -8.64 -2.94
N LEU A 57 -1.41 -7.54 -2.53
CA LEU A 57 -2.58 -7.00 -3.23
C LEU A 57 -2.28 -6.63 -4.68
N LEU A 58 -1.20 -5.87 -4.91
CA LEU A 58 -0.83 -5.41 -6.25
C LEU A 58 -0.35 -6.58 -7.13
N ALA A 59 0.51 -7.45 -6.59
CA ALA A 59 0.99 -8.64 -7.30
C ALA A 59 -0.19 -9.54 -7.70
N ALA A 60 -1.05 -9.91 -6.75
CA ALA A 60 -2.21 -10.75 -7.01
C ALA A 60 -3.15 -10.14 -8.08
N THR A 61 -3.36 -8.82 -8.02
CA THR A 61 -4.16 -8.10 -9.01
C THR A 61 -3.55 -8.18 -10.41
N LEU A 62 -2.25 -7.90 -10.56
CA LEU A 62 -1.55 -7.97 -11.83
C LEU A 62 -1.48 -9.41 -12.38
N TRP A 63 -1.29 -10.40 -11.52
CA TRP A 63 -1.38 -11.81 -11.90
C TRP A 63 -2.78 -12.20 -12.39
N THR A 64 -3.82 -11.68 -11.75
CA THR A 64 -5.22 -11.88 -12.17
C THR A 64 -5.47 -11.23 -13.52
N VAL A 65 -5.00 -10.00 -13.75
CA VAL A 65 -5.08 -9.34 -15.08
C VAL A 65 -4.42 -10.20 -16.15
N ARG A 66 -3.20 -10.70 -15.89
CA ARG A 66 -2.48 -11.57 -16.84
C ARG A 66 -3.26 -12.84 -17.17
N ARG A 67 -3.90 -13.47 -16.18
CA ARG A 67 -4.73 -14.68 -16.39
C ARG A 67 -6.01 -14.40 -17.18
N LEU A 68 -6.62 -13.21 -17.00
CA LEU A 68 -7.86 -12.81 -17.65
C LEU A 68 -7.66 -12.17 -19.03
N THR A 69 -6.43 -12.13 -19.54
CA THR A 69 -6.13 -11.48 -20.83
C THR A 69 -6.76 -12.28 -22.00
N PRO A 70 -7.64 -11.67 -22.82
CA PRO A 70 -8.27 -12.35 -23.95
C PRO A 70 -7.25 -12.79 -25.02
N ARG A 71 -7.43 -14.00 -25.59
CA ARG A 71 -6.53 -14.57 -26.61
C ARG A 71 -6.77 -14.05 -28.04
N PHE A 72 -7.97 -13.57 -28.35
CA PHE A 72 -8.32 -13.04 -29.68
C PHE A 72 -8.56 -11.52 -29.63
N ARG A 73 -7.86 -10.78 -30.50
CA ARG A 73 -7.96 -9.32 -30.64
C ARG A 73 -8.16 -8.94 -32.12
N PRO A 74 -9.15 -8.09 -32.45
CA PRO A 74 -9.29 -7.54 -33.81
C PRO A 74 -8.13 -6.56 -34.10
N PHE A 75 -7.55 -6.63 -35.29
CA PHE A 75 -6.41 -5.79 -35.68
C PHE A 75 -6.73 -4.29 -35.62
N SER A 76 -5.95 -3.52 -34.86
CA SER A 76 -5.86 -2.06 -34.98
C SER A 76 -4.39 -1.60 -34.83
N PRO A 77 -3.98 -0.46 -35.44
CA PRO A 77 -2.59 0.01 -35.38
C PRO A 77 -2.08 0.29 -33.95
N GLU A 78 -2.92 0.84 -33.07
CA GLU A 78 -2.60 1.03 -31.65
C GLU A 78 -2.36 -0.31 -30.94
N GLN A 79 -3.16 -1.33 -31.27
CA GLN A 79 -3.04 -2.66 -30.68
C GLN A 79 -1.80 -3.41 -31.17
N GLU A 80 -1.32 -3.13 -32.38
CA GLU A 80 -0.07 -3.69 -32.92
C GLU A 80 1.16 -3.21 -32.13
N LEU A 81 1.23 -1.90 -31.83
CA LEU A 81 2.31 -1.35 -31.00
C LEU A 81 2.29 -1.96 -29.59
N ILE A 82 1.11 -2.04 -28.98
CA ILE A 82 0.93 -2.63 -27.64
C ILE A 82 1.30 -4.12 -27.61
N GLU A 83 0.91 -4.88 -28.63
CA GLU A 83 1.22 -6.31 -28.69
C GLU A 83 2.73 -6.55 -28.84
N ARG A 84 3.44 -5.70 -29.59
CA ARG A 84 4.90 -5.78 -29.72
C ARG A 84 5.62 -5.60 -28.38
N TYR A 85 5.20 -4.62 -27.57
CA TYR A 85 5.73 -4.45 -26.21
C TYR A 85 5.35 -5.61 -25.28
N ARG A 86 4.13 -6.14 -25.41
CA ARG A 86 3.66 -7.27 -24.60
C ARG A 86 4.47 -8.53 -24.86
N VAL A 87 4.67 -8.91 -26.13
CA VAL A 87 5.45 -10.11 -26.49
C VAL A 87 6.88 -10.03 -25.95
N ALA A 88 7.46 -8.83 -25.89
CA ALA A 88 8.77 -8.61 -25.28
C ALA A 88 8.77 -8.77 -23.75
N ILE A 89 7.69 -8.38 -23.06
CA ILE A 89 7.61 -8.38 -21.58
C ILE A 89 7.08 -9.71 -21.02
N ASP A 90 6.20 -10.42 -21.74
CA ASP A 90 5.50 -11.61 -21.25
C ASP A 90 6.42 -12.75 -20.76
N PRO A 91 7.59 -13.04 -21.39
CA PRO A 91 8.56 -14.01 -20.86
C PRO A 91 9.10 -13.62 -19.48
N TYR A 92 9.27 -12.31 -19.23
CA TYR A 92 9.82 -11.77 -17.99
C TYR A 92 8.73 -11.44 -16.96
N ALA A 93 7.45 -11.52 -17.31
CA ALA A 93 6.34 -11.12 -16.43
C ALA A 93 6.34 -11.86 -15.08
N ARG A 94 6.85 -13.11 -15.03
CA ARG A 94 7.00 -13.87 -13.76
C ARG A 94 7.92 -13.19 -12.75
N TYR A 95 8.84 -12.36 -13.22
CA TYR A 95 9.80 -11.59 -12.41
C TYR A 95 9.46 -10.10 -12.41
N ALA A 96 9.02 -9.54 -13.53
CA ALA A 96 8.70 -8.13 -13.66
C ALA A 96 7.53 -7.72 -12.75
N ILE A 97 6.47 -8.54 -12.65
CA ILE A 97 5.32 -8.25 -11.76
C ILE A 97 5.75 -8.15 -10.29
N PRO A 98 6.42 -9.16 -9.69
CA PRO A 98 6.82 -9.06 -8.30
C PRO A 98 7.88 -7.99 -8.08
N ILE A 99 8.82 -7.77 -9.01
CA ILE A 99 9.81 -6.68 -8.88
C ILE A 99 9.12 -5.33 -8.86
N PHE A 100 8.22 -5.06 -9.80
CA PHE A 100 7.44 -3.82 -9.86
C PHE A 100 6.60 -3.61 -8.59
N ALA A 101 5.88 -4.66 -8.16
CA ALA A 101 5.09 -4.60 -6.94
C ALA A 101 5.95 -4.36 -5.70
N ALA A 102 7.12 -4.99 -5.61
CA ALA A 102 8.05 -4.85 -4.49
C ALA A 102 8.63 -3.42 -4.41
N ILE A 103 8.97 -2.82 -5.55
CA ILE A 103 9.46 -1.44 -5.61
C ILE A 103 8.39 -0.49 -5.04
N ILE A 104 7.15 -0.57 -5.52
CA ILE A 104 6.06 0.30 -5.03
C ILE A 104 5.74 0.00 -3.56
N ALA A 105 5.70 -1.27 -3.18
CA ALA A 105 5.46 -1.70 -1.81
C ALA A 105 6.52 -1.17 -0.83
N LEU A 106 7.78 -1.02 -1.26
CA LEU A 106 8.84 -0.42 -0.45
C LEU A 106 8.53 1.04 -0.13
N PHE A 107 8.12 1.84 -1.12
CA PHE A 107 7.70 3.23 -0.87
C PHE A 107 6.49 3.32 0.07
N VAL A 108 5.50 2.44 -0.13
CA VAL A 108 4.31 2.36 0.74
C VAL A 108 4.71 1.98 2.17
N GLY A 109 5.61 1.01 2.34
CA GLY A 109 6.15 0.58 3.63
C GLY A 109 6.94 1.67 4.34
N VAL A 110 7.82 2.39 3.63
CA VAL A 110 8.56 3.53 4.20
C VAL A 110 7.58 4.57 4.75
N ARG A 111 6.52 4.92 4.01
CA ARG A 111 5.48 5.84 4.49
C ARG A 111 4.75 5.31 5.74
N ALA A 112 4.53 4.00 5.82
CA ALA A 112 3.89 3.37 6.98
C ALA A 112 4.78 3.34 8.22
N SER A 113 6.09 3.19 8.04
CA SER A 113 7.05 3.22 9.16
C SER A 113 7.00 4.54 9.95
N ALA A 114 6.63 5.66 9.29
CA ALA A 114 6.47 6.96 9.93
C ALA A 114 5.31 7.01 10.95
N GLN A 115 4.39 6.04 10.95
CA GLN A 115 3.23 5.99 11.85
C GLN A 115 3.48 5.22 13.14
N TRP A 116 4.75 5.05 13.52
CA TRP A 116 5.14 4.36 14.75
C TRP A 116 4.54 4.99 16.02
N GLN A 117 4.37 6.32 16.06
CA GLN A 117 3.78 7.02 17.22
C GLN A 117 2.32 6.64 17.43
N SER A 118 1.49 6.76 16.39
CA SER A 118 0.06 6.41 16.45
C SER A 118 -0.13 4.92 16.73
N PHE A 119 0.73 4.06 16.17
CA PHE A 119 0.73 2.63 16.47
C PHE A 119 1.06 2.33 17.94
N LEU A 120 2.12 2.94 18.49
CA LEU A 120 2.50 2.72 19.89
C LEU A 120 1.45 3.26 20.86
N MET A 121 0.85 4.41 20.56
CA MET A 121 -0.29 4.95 21.31
C MET A 121 -1.46 3.98 21.29
N TRP A 122 -1.88 3.50 20.12
CA TRP A 122 -2.96 2.51 19.99
C TRP A 122 -2.65 1.23 20.76
N ARG A 123 -1.44 0.69 20.61
CA ARG A 123 -1.00 -0.57 21.24
C ARG A 123 -0.93 -0.49 22.76
N SER A 124 -0.63 0.69 23.29
CA SER A 124 -0.45 0.95 24.73
C SER A 124 -1.68 1.59 25.37
N SER A 125 -2.75 1.85 24.60
CA SER A 125 -3.97 2.51 25.08
C SER A 125 -4.88 1.65 25.96
N ALA A 126 -4.60 0.35 26.08
CA ALA A 126 -5.44 -0.58 26.84
C ALA A 126 -5.49 -0.17 28.33
N GLY A 127 -6.70 0.07 28.83
CA GLY A 127 -6.93 0.47 30.22
C GLY A 127 -6.87 1.98 30.49
N ILE A 128 -6.59 2.80 29.49
CA ILE A 128 -6.67 4.27 29.59
C ILE A 128 -8.08 4.72 29.25
N GLY A 129 -8.79 5.32 30.22
CA GLY A 129 -10.10 5.91 30.03
C GLY A 129 -10.23 7.19 30.83
N PHE A 130 -10.94 8.17 30.29
CA PHE A 130 -11.23 9.42 31.01
C PHE A 130 -12.51 9.32 31.85
N GLY A 131 -13.21 8.18 31.78
CA GLY A 131 -14.32 7.83 32.65
C GLY A 131 -15.69 8.14 32.05
N ALA A 132 -16.72 7.51 32.62
CA ALA A 132 -18.09 7.53 32.09
C ALA A 132 -18.81 8.89 32.12
N ALA A 133 -18.21 9.91 32.76
CA ALA A 133 -18.82 11.23 32.88
C ALA A 133 -18.79 12.06 31.57
N HIS A 134 -17.97 11.67 30.59
CA HIS A 134 -17.74 12.45 29.36
C HIS A 134 -17.82 11.59 28.09
N VAL A 135 -18.73 10.63 28.04
CA VAL A 135 -18.91 9.77 26.85
C VAL A 135 -19.51 10.59 25.70
N ASP A 136 -18.98 10.41 24.49
CA ASP A 136 -19.51 11.06 23.29
C ASP A 136 -20.98 10.69 23.05
N PRO A 137 -21.90 11.67 22.89
CA PRO A 137 -23.33 11.41 22.72
C PRO A 137 -23.70 10.73 21.39
N VAL A 138 -22.84 10.78 20.37
CA VAL A 138 -23.13 10.18 19.06
C VAL A 138 -22.70 8.71 19.03
N PHE A 139 -21.40 8.44 19.24
CA PHE A 139 -20.86 7.09 19.12
C PHE A 139 -20.74 6.35 20.45
N HIS A 140 -21.08 6.99 21.57
CA HIS A 140 -21.06 6.39 22.91
C HIS A 140 -19.68 5.82 23.28
N ARG A 141 -18.61 6.52 22.87
CA ARG A 141 -17.20 6.15 23.14
C ARG A 141 -16.53 7.12 24.12
N ASP A 142 -15.60 6.61 24.93
CA ASP A 142 -14.76 7.42 25.82
C ASP A 142 -13.84 8.34 24.98
N PRO A 143 -13.63 9.62 25.35
CA PRO A 143 -12.74 10.53 24.63
C PRO A 143 -11.30 10.00 24.47
N ALA A 144 -10.83 9.10 25.35
CA ALA A 144 -9.55 8.41 25.23
C ALA A 144 -9.43 7.60 23.93
N PHE A 145 -10.54 7.06 23.42
CA PHE A 145 -10.57 6.39 22.12
C PHE A 145 -10.11 7.32 20.99
N TYR A 146 -10.63 8.56 20.95
CA TYR A 146 -10.35 9.53 19.90
C TYR A 146 -8.90 10.02 19.90
N MET A 147 -8.27 10.06 21.07
CA MET A 147 -6.88 10.52 21.22
C MET A 147 -5.86 9.40 20.96
N PHE A 148 -6.10 8.19 21.48
CA PHE A 148 -5.08 7.13 21.48
C PHE A 148 -5.31 6.04 20.43
N GLN A 149 -6.56 5.75 20.07
CA GLN A 149 -6.88 4.62 19.17
C GLN A 149 -7.27 5.09 17.77
N LEU A 150 -8.13 6.11 17.68
CA LEU A 150 -8.68 6.58 16.42
C LEU A 150 -7.61 7.02 15.41
N PRO A 151 -6.52 7.73 15.78
CA PRO A 151 -5.53 8.17 14.80
C PRO A 151 -4.90 7.01 14.02
N PHE A 152 -4.58 5.91 14.70
CA PHE A 152 -4.05 4.72 14.04
C PHE A 152 -5.10 3.99 13.21
N LEU A 153 -6.34 3.86 13.71
CA LEU A 153 -7.44 3.23 12.97
C LEU A 153 -7.80 4.02 11.70
N LYS A 154 -7.83 5.35 11.76
CA LYS A 154 -8.02 6.22 10.59
C LYS A 154 -6.84 6.13 9.63
N TYR A 155 -5.61 6.01 10.13
CA TYR A 155 -4.47 5.73 9.27
C TYR A 155 -4.63 4.39 8.53
N VAL A 156 -4.97 3.30 9.22
CA VAL A 156 -5.20 1.98 8.60
C VAL A 156 -6.31 2.03 7.56
N GLN A 157 -7.44 2.67 7.89
CA GLN A 157 -8.56 2.84 6.99
C GLN A 157 -8.18 3.66 5.74
N GLY A 158 -7.52 4.81 5.93
CA GLY A 158 -7.10 5.68 4.83
C GLY A 158 -6.03 5.03 3.96
N TRP A 159 -5.15 4.23 4.57
CA TRP A 159 -4.16 3.42 3.87
C TRP A 159 -4.83 2.33 3.02
N LEU A 160 -5.76 1.56 3.57
CA LEU A 160 -6.50 0.52 2.83
C LEU A 160 -7.30 1.12 1.67
N PHE A 161 -7.99 2.23 1.92
CA PHE A 161 -8.74 2.95 0.89
C PHE A 161 -7.80 3.38 -0.26
N SER A 162 -6.70 4.04 0.08
CA SER A 162 -5.71 4.51 -0.90
C SER A 162 -5.08 3.34 -1.66
N ALA A 163 -4.72 2.26 -0.96
CA ALA A 163 -4.14 1.07 -1.56
C ALA A 163 -5.09 0.44 -2.58
N LEU A 164 -6.36 0.23 -2.21
CA LEU A 164 -7.36 -0.34 -3.11
C LEU A 164 -7.65 0.57 -4.30
N VAL A 165 -7.72 1.90 -4.11
CA VAL A 165 -7.88 2.84 -5.22
C VAL A 165 -6.72 2.73 -6.20
N TRP A 166 -5.47 2.79 -5.73
CA TRP A 166 -4.30 2.66 -6.61
C TRP A 166 -4.22 1.31 -7.30
N VAL A 167 -4.48 0.21 -6.59
CA VAL A 167 -4.54 -1.13 -7.17
C VAL A 167 -5.63 -1.23 -8.24
N THR A 168 -6.80 -0.62 -8.01
CA THR A 168 -7.91 -0.60 -8.99
C THR A 168 -7.53 0.20 -10.23
N VAL A 169 -6.91 1.37 -10.08
CA VAL A 169 -6.44 2.19 -11.21
C VAL A 169 -5.40 1.42 -12.02
N ILE A 170 -4.41 0.81 -11.35
CA ILE A 170 -3.39 -0.01 -12.02
C ILE A 170 -4.04 -1.21 -12.73
N ALA A 171 -5.01 -1.88 -12.10
CA ALA A 171 -5.74 -2.99 -12.71
C ALA A 171 -6.50 -2.56 -13.97
N ALA A 172 -7.21 -1.42 -13.91
CA ALA A 172 -7.95 -0.87 -15.04
C ALA A 172 -7.00 -0.51 -16.19
N LEU A 173 -5.88 0.15 -15.91
CA LEU A 173 -4.85 0.45 -16.90
C LEU A 173 -4.26 -0.84 -17.49
N ALA A 174 -3.95 -1.84 -16.66
CA ALA A 174 -3.41 -3.11 -17.13
C ALA A 174 -4.43 -3.88 -17.99
N HIS A 175 -5.72 -3.87 -17.64
CA HIS A 175 -6.81 -4.44 -18.46
C HIS A 175 -7.02 -3.68 -19.77
N TYR A 176 -6.83 -2.37 -19.78
CA TYR A 176 -6.84 -1.57 -21.00
C TYR A 176 -5.67 -1.93 -21.92
N LEU A 177 -4.44 -1.96 -21.38
CA LEU A 177 -3.23 -2.34 -22.13
C LEU A 177 -3.27 -3.80 -22.60
N THR A 178 -3.98 -4.68 -21.90
CA THR A 178 -4.12 -6.10 -22.30
C THR A 178 -5.39 -6.36 -23.15
N GLY A 179 -6.14 -5.32 -23.51
CA GLY A 179 -7.32 -5.42 -24.40
C GLY A 179 -8.56 -6.06 -23.75
N GLY A 180 -8.58 -6.16 -22.42
CA GLY A 180 -9.76 -6.52 -21.62
C GLY A 180 -10.77 -5.38 -21.50
N ILE A 181 -10.31 -4.13 -21.63
CA ILE A 181 -11.13 -2.92 -21.80
C ILE A 181 -10.85 -2.34 -23.20
N ARG A 182 -11.90 -2.13 -23.99
CA ARG A 182 -11.86 -1.68 -25.38
C ARG A 182 -12.72 -0.44 -25.53
N LEU A 183 -12.10 0.71 -25.83
CA LEU A 183 -12.81 1.98 -25.99
C LEU A 183 -13.43 2.14 -27.40
N GLN A 184 -12.84 1.52 -28.42
CA GLN A 184 -13.20 1.70 -29.84
C GLN A 184 -13.57 0.37 -30.53
N THR A 185 -14.61 -0.32 -30.05
CA THR A 185 -15.11 -1.54 -30.73
C THR A 185 -16.63 -1.53 -30.81
N ALA A 186 -17.18 -1.90 -31.98
CA ALA A 186 -18.60 -2.21 -32.13
C ALA A 186 -18.87 -3.58 -31.51
N GLY A 187 -19.41 -3.60 -30.28
CA GLY A 187 -19.66 -4.82 -29.50
C GLY A 187 -19.41 -4.63 -28.00
N GLU A 188 -19.08 -5.71 -27.29
CA GLU A 188 -18.82 -5.66 -25.86
C GLU A 188 -17.50 -4.94 -25.54
N LYS A 189 -17.60 -3.75 -24.93
CA LYS A 189 -16.46 -2.87 -24.60
C LYS A 189 -15.59 -3.38 -23.45
N VAL A 190 -16.15 -4.17 -22.53
CA VAL A 190 -15.42 -4.73 -21.38
C VAL A 190 -15.87 -6.16 -21.17
N THR A 191 -14.92 -7.09 -21.12
CA THR A 191 -15.26 -8.51 -20.94
C THR A 191 -15.92 -8.77 -19.59
N PRO A 192 -16.80 -9.78 -19.46
CA PRO A 192 -17.50 -10.06 -18.20
C PRO A 192 -16.55 -10.33 -17.02
N GLN A 193 -15.43 -11.00 -17.26
CA GLN A 193 -14.43 -11.31 -16.24
C GLN A 193 -13.75 -10.05 -15.68
N VAL A 194 -13.46 -9.08 -16.56
CA VAL A 194 -12.88 -7.79 -16.17
C VAL A 194 -13.89 -6.98 -15.35
N LYS A 195 -15.18 -6.99 -15.74
CA LYS A 195 -16.26 -6.36 -14.96
C LYS A 195 -16.33 -6.92 -13.55
N VAL A 196 -16.30 -8.25 -13.40
CA VAL A 196 -16.32 -8.90 -12.07
C VAL A 196 -15.10 -8.50 -11.24
N HIS A 197 -13.90 -8.58 -11.80
CA HIS A 197 -12.67 -8.23 -11.08
C HIS A 197 -12.69 -6.77 -10.59
N LEU A 198 -13.04 -5.81 -11.46
CA LEU A 198 -13.13 -4.40 -11.07
C LEU A 198 -14.28 -4.15 -10.09
N SER A 199 -15.41 -4.84 -10.22
CA SER A 199 -16.54 -4.71 -9.29
C SER A 199 -16.18 -5.20 -7.88
N VAL A 200 -15.40 -6.29 -7.76
CA VAL A 200 -14.90 -6.76 -6.46
C VAL A 200 -13.98 -5.73 -5.82
N LEU A 201 -13.05 -5.15 -6.58
CA LEU A 201 -12.15 -4.11 -6.06
C LEU A 201 -12.93 -2.86 -5.61
N LEU A 202 -13.90 -2.41 -6.41
CA LEU A 202 -14.79 -1.30 -6.05
C LEU A 202 -15.64 -1.62 -4.82
N GLY A 203 -16.17 -2.84 -4.71
CA GLY A 203 -16.91 -3.29 -3.53
C GLY A 203 -16.06 -3.24 -2.26
N LEU A 204 -14.80 -3.68 -2.32
CA LEU A 204 -13.85 -3.57 -1.21
C LEU A 204 -13.59 -2.10 -0.83
N ILE A 205 -13.46 -1.20 -1.81
CA ILE A 205 -13.31 0.24 -1.55
C ILE A 205 -14.51 0.78 -0.77
N LEU A 206 -15.74 0.43 -1.19
CA LEU A 206 -16.96 0.87 -0.52
C LEU A 206 -17.07 0.30 0.91
N LEU A 207 -16.68 -0.96 1.13
CA LEU A 207 -16.63 -1.55 2.47
C LEU A 207 -15.65 -0.82 3.39
N VAL A 208 -14.44 -0.52 2.90
CA VAL A 208 -13.44 0.26 3.66
C VAL A 208 -13.92 1.68 3.92
N LYS A 209 -14.67 2.28 2.99
CA LYS A 209 -15.30 3.60 3.18
C LYS A 209 -16.39 3.55 4.26
N ALA A 210 -17.25 2.52 4.23
CA ALA A 210 -18.27 2.28 5.24
C ALA A 210 -17.66 2.08 6.64
N TRP A 211 -16.58 1.29 6.74
CA TRP A 211 -15.84 1.15 8.00
C TRP A 211 -15.29 2.49 8.50
N GLY A 212 -14.83 3.36 7.60
CA GLY A 212 -14.39 4.71 7.93
C GLY A 212 -15.47 5.58 8.58
N TYR A 213 -16.74 5.43 8.19
CA TYR A 213 -17.88 6.09 8.83
C TYR A 213 -18.22 5.49 10.20
N PHE A 214 -18.10 4.17 10.34
CA PHE A 214 -18.31 3.49 11.63
C PHE A 214 -17.27 3.88 12.69
N LEU A 215 -16.05 4.23 12.26
CA LEU A 215 -14.99 4.68 13.17
C LEU A 215 -15.27 6.06 13.79
N GLY A 216 -16.19 6.85 13.25
CA GLY A 216 -16.42 8.25 13.64
C GLY A 216 -15.70 9.19 12.70
#